data_AF-A0A1F7GPY4-F1
#
_entry.id   AF-A0A1F7GPY4-F1
#
_cell.length_a   1.000
_cell.length_b   1.000
_cell.length_c   1.000
_cell.angle_alpha   90.00
_cell.angle_beta   90.00
_cell.angle_gamma   90.00
#
_symmetry.space_group_name_H-M   'P 1'
#
loop_
_entity.id
_entity.type
_entity.pdbx_description
1 polymer ?
#
loop_
_entity_poly.entity_id
_entity_poly.type
_entity_poly.pdbx_seq_one_letter_code
_entity_poly.pdbx_strand_id
1 'polypeptide(L)'
;MKGIIVSKEHVEEIIFNSRYPIDEKKEKMSLDVVGAVSKAGEDFGFEVYKNKVESLIKALKLLQDEEEEKILNFDVILQVKGNYNIRSAFTIETGQGAIAGKFYIFHQTLMSKLLYKIAQELVEEKAVKLFPGCDQEYLYEVLFSSIEDNLYESIKKTGKDIPFYLVKFKDDGNFKVVEMGSV
;
A
#
# COMPACT_ATOMS: atom_id res chain seq x y z
N MET A 1 -13.55 14.72 -20.34
CA MET A 1 -13.53 13.34 -20.83
C MET A 1 -14.43 12.52 -19.91
N LYS A 2 -15.39 11.75 -20.45
CA LYS A 2 -16.11 10.76 -19.63
C LYS A 2 -15.09 9.69 -19.24
N GLY A 3 -14.90 9.47 -17.94
CA GLY A 3 -13.98 8.43 -17.44
C GLY A 3 -14.38 7.06 -17.96
N ILE A 4 -13.39 6.18 -18.13
CA ILE A 4 -13.60 4.78 -18.49
C ILE A 4 -14.38 4.13 -17.34
N ILE A 5 -15.49 3.45 -17.64
CA ILE A 5 -16.14 2.60 -16.64
C ILE A 5 -15.44 1.24 -16.68
N VAL A 6 -14.54 1.01 -15.73
CA VAL A 6 -13.86 -0.28 -15.58
C VAL A 6 -14.75 -1.19 -14.73
N SER A 7 -15.48 -2.11 -15.39
CA SER A 7 -16.29 -3.12 -14.71
C SER A 7 -15.42 -4.14 -13.98
N LYS A 8 -16.05 -4.90 -13.09
CA LYS A 8 -15.39 -5.98 -12.37
C LYS A 8 -14.80 -7.04 -13.31
N GLU A 9 -15.49 -7.36 -14.41
CA GLU A 9 -15.01 -8.34 -15.39
C GLU A 9 -13.72 -7.86 -16.07
N HIS A 10 -13.64 -6.57 -16.43
CA HIS A 10 -12.39 -5.99 -16.94
C HIS A 10 -11.27 -6.10 -15.90
N VAL A 11 -11.55 -5.79 -14.63
CA VAL A 11 -10.56 -5.93 -13.56
C VAL A 11 -10.08 -7.37 -13.41
N GLU A 12 -10.99 -8.34 -13.39
CA GLU A 12 -10.66 -9.76 -13.29
C GLU A 12 -9.78 -10.22 -14.47
N GLU A 13 -10.12 -9.82 -15.70
CA GLU A 13 -9.32 -10.14 -16.89
C GLU A 13 -7.92 -9.52 -16.84
N ILE A 14 -7.83 -8.23 -16.51
CA ILE A 14 -6.54 -7.53 -16.42
C ILE A 14 -5.66 -8.18 -15.33
N ILE A 15 -6.22 -8.46 -14.15
CA ILE A 15 -5.49 -9.14 -13.07
C ILE A 15 -5.00 -10.50 -13.55
N PHE A 16 -5.86 -11.28 -14.20
CA PHE A 16 -5.46 -12.58 -14.73
C PHE A 16 -4.27 -12.44 -15.67
N ASN A 17 -4.29 -11.49 -16.60
CA ASN A 17 -3.24 -11.36 -17.60
C ASN A 17 -1.95 -10.70 -17.10
N SER A 18 -2.02 -9.95 -15.99
CA SER A 18 -0.90 -9.13 -15.52
C SER A 18 -0.32 -9.55 -14.16
N ARG A 19 -0.94 -10.52 -13.48
CA ARG A 19 -0.43 -11.01 -12.19
C ARG A 19 0.93 -11.69 -12.33
N TYR A 20 1.76 -11.53 -11.31
CA TYR A 20 3.06 -12.20 -11.21
C TYR A 20 3.37 -12.55 -9.76
N PRO A 21 4.08 -13.66 -9.49
CA PRO A 21 4.47 -14.02 -8.13
C PRO A 21 5.44 -12.97 -7.58
N ILE A 22 5.27 -12.65 -6.30
CA ILE A 22 6.12 -11.70 -5.59
C ILE A 22 7.54 -12.27 -5.44
N ASP A 23 8.53 -11.43 -5.73
CA ASP A 23 9.91 -11.62 -5.32
C ASP A 23 10.25 -10.55 -4.27
N GLU A 24 10.20 -10.91 -2.99
CA GLU A 24 10.40 -9.97 -1.87
C GLU A 24 11.72 -9.21 -1.91
N LYS A 25 12.72 -9.71 -2.66
CA LYS A 25 14.01 -9.02 -2.82
C LYS A 25 13.96 -7.92 -3.87
N LYS A 26 12.97 -7.95 -4.77
CA LYS A 26 12.79 -7.01 -5.87
C LYS A 26 11.64 -6.05 -5.62
N GLU A 27 10.59 -6.50 -4.93
CA GLU A 27 9.50 -5.64 -4.53
C GLU A 27 10.03 -4.62 -3.52
N LYS A 28 9.82 -3.35 -3.83
CA LYS A 28 10.06 -2.27 -2.88
C LYS A 28 8.82 -1.39 -2.87
N MET A 29 8.52 -0.82 -1.71
CA MET A 29 7.37 0.05 -1.52
C MET A 29 7.83 1.50 -1.37
N SER A 30 6.98 2.42 -1.81
CA SER A 30 7.08 3.84 -1.49
C SER A 30 6.09 4.12 -0.37
N LEU A 31 6.59 4.47 0.81
CA LEU A 31 5.80 4.70 2.03
C LEU A 31 6.48 5.80 2.86
N ASP A 32 5.70 6.79 3.29
CA ASP A 32 6.15 7.78 4.27
C ASP A 32 6.14 7.18 5.69
N VAL A 33 7.13 6.34 5.96
CA VAL A 33 7.29 5.67 7.26
C VAL A 33 7.62 6.68 8.35
N VAL A 34 8.42 7.71 8.06
CA VAL A 34 8.82 8.72 9.06
C VAL A 34 7.62 9.53 9.52
N GLY A 35 6.79 9.98 8.58
CA GLY A 35 5.53 10.65 8.87
C GLY A 35 4.56 9.74 9.62
N ALA A 36 4.45 8.46 9.21
CA ALA A 36 3.62 7.48 9.92
C ALA A 36 4.04 7.26 11.37
N VAL A 37 5.35 7.10 11.65
CA VAL A 37 5.86 6.95 13.03
C VAL A 37 5.61 8.20 13.84
N SER A 38 5.83 9.39 13.25
CA SER A 38 5.61 10.67 13.94
C SER A 38 4.13 10.84 14.32
N LYS A 39 3.22 10.60 13.36
CA LYS A 39 1.78 10.67 13.58
C LYS A 39 1.31 9.63 14.61
N ALA A 40 1.80 8.40 14.53
CA ALA A 40 1.48 7.38 15.54
C ALA A 40 1.96 7.78 16.95
N GLY A 41 3.13 8.41 17.07
CA GLY A 41 3.60 8.95 18.34
C GLY A 41 2.68 10.03 18.91
N GLU A 42 2.16 10.92 18.06
CA GLU A 42 1.20 11.97 18.42
C GLU A 42 -0.16 11.39 18.82
N ASP A 43 -0.72 10.50 17.99
CA ASP A 43 -2.06 9.93 18.15
C ASP A 43 -2.14 8.98 19.36
N PHE A 44 -1.07 8.22 19.63
CA PHE A 44 -1.04 7.19 20.68
C PHE A 44 -0.18 7.57 21.89
N GLY A 45 0.55 8.69 21.85
CA GLY A 45 1.22 9.28 23.02
C GLY A 45 2.56 8.65 23.43
N PHE A 46 3.30 8.04 22.50
CA PHE A 46 4.65 7.51 22.76
C PHE A 46 5.75 8.43 22.21
N GLU A 47 6.95 8.42 22.82
CA GLU A 47 8.03 9.30 22.36
C GLU A 47 8.67 8.76 21.08
N VAL A 48 8.94 9.66 20.13
CA VAL A 48 9.59 9.37 18.85
C VAL A 48 10.91 10.15 18.75
N TYR A 49 12.03 9.45 18.62
CA TYR A 49 13.33 10.08 18.40
C TYR A 49 13.54 10.31 16.90
N LYS A 50 12.87 11.34 16.34
CA LYS A 50 12.75 11.58 14.89
C LYS A 50 14.05 11.44 14.09
N ASN A 51 15.14 12.08 14.51
CA ASN A 51 16.43 11.98 13.81
C ASN A 51 16.98 10.54 13.75
N LYS A 52 16.71 9.74 14.80
CA LYS A 52 17.11 8.33 14.85
C LYS A 52 16.23 7.48 13.92
N VAL A 53 14.92 7.73 13.91
CA VAL A 53 13.98 7.11 12.96
C VAL A 53 14.42 7.37 11.53
N GLU A 54 14.60 8.63 11.14
CA GLU A 54 15.03 9.02 9.78
C GLU A 54 16.33 8.31 9.37
N SER A 55 17.33 8.31 10.27
CA SER A 55 18.62 7.65 10.01
C SER A 55 18.47 6.15 9.83
N LEU A 56 17.63 5.49 10.65
CA LEU A 56 17.40 4.05 10.59
C LEU A 56 16.66 3.65 9.32
N ILE A 57 15.55 4.33 8.99
CA ILE A 57 14.77 4.06 7.77
C ILE A 57 15.65 4.20 6.53
N LYS A 58 16.50 5.24 6.48
CA LYS A 58 17.46 5.41 5.38
C LYS A 58 18.51 4.30 5.32
N ALA A 59 19.00 3.83 6.47
CA ALA A 59 19.99 2.76 6.55
C ALA A 59 19.43 1.40 6.14
N LEU A 60 18.16 1.12 6.42
CA LEU A 60 17.49 -0.15 6.15
C LEU A 60 17.37 -0.44 4.64
N LYS A 61 17.33 0.60 3.78
CA LYS A 61 17.20 0.46 2.31
C LYS A 61 16.02 -0.44 1.88
N LEU A 62 14.99 -0.51 2.70
CA LEU A 62 13.78 -1.33 2.46
C LEU A 62 12.74 -0.59 1.60
N LEU A 63 12.91 0.73 1.45
CA LEU A 63 12.03 1.60 0.69
C LEU A 63 12.71 2.03 -0.61
N GLN A 64 11.92 2.29 -1.65
CA GLN A 64 12.41 3.14 -2.75
C GLN A 64 12.43 4.59 -2.28
N ASP A 65 13.31 5.39 -2.87
CA ASP A 65 13.17 6.85 -2.76
C ASP A 65 11.76 7.19 -3.26
N GLU A 66 11.06 8.06 -2.52
CA GLU A 66 9.78 8.59 -2.96
C GLU A 66 10.02 9.41 -4.24
N GLU A 67 10.03 8.76 -5.40
CA GLU A 67 9.42 9.43 -6.53
C GLU A 67 7.95 9.56 -6.13
N GLU A 68 7.56 10.78 -5.76
CA GLU A 68 6.17 11.19 -5.70
C GLU A 68 5.54 10.90 -7.08
N GLU A 69 5.23 9.65 -7.39
CA GLU A 69 4.10 9.34 -8.23
C GLU A 69 2.91 9.84 -7.44
N LYS A 70 2.66 11.16 -7.60
CA LYS A 70 1.49 11.82 -7.09
C LYS A 70 0.32 10.89 -7.36
N ILE A 71 -0.39 10.55 -6.30
CA ILE A 71 -1.63 9.77 -6.27
C ILE A 71 -2.71 10.54 -7.05
N LEU A 72 -2.47 10.92 -8.31
CA LEU A 72 -3.25 11.89 -9.07
C LEU A 72 -3.61 11.39 -10.46
N ASN A 73 -3.27 10.15 -10.82
CA ASN A 73 -3.60 9.60 -12.14
C ASN A 73 -3.77 8.08 -12.12
N PHE A 74 -4.81 7.60 -11.45
CA PHE A 74 -5.24 6.19 -11.47
C PHE A 74 -6.74 6.11 -11.74
N ASP A 75 -7.15 5.01 -12.38
CA ASP A 75 -8.53 4.78 -12.80
C ASP A 75 -9.25 3.77 -11.89
N VAL A 76 -8.49 2.95 -11.17
CA VAL A 76 -9.01 1.88 -10.30
C VAL A 76 -8.08 1.67 -9.11
N ILE A 77 -8.65 1.43 -7.93
CA ILE A 77 -7.89 1.11 -6.71
C ILE A 77 -7.97 -0.39 -6.45
N LEU A 78 -6.83 -1.02 -6.21
CA LEU A 78 -6.71 -2.42 -5.81
C LEU A 78 -6.06 -2.53 -4.43
N GLN A 79 -6.80 -3.05 -3.45
CA GLN A 79 -6.20 -3.58 -2.22
C GLN A 79 -5.87 -5.05 -2.45
N VAL A 80 -4.59 -5.42 -2.36
CA VAL A 80 -4.11 -6.75 -2.71
C VAL A 80 -3.63 -7.50 -1.46
N LYS A 81 -4.07 -8.75 -1.33
CA LYS A 81 -3.62 -9.71 -0.30
C LYS A 81 -3.13 -10.99 -0.97
N GLY A 82 -1.99 -11.51 -0.51
CA GLY A 82 -1.42 -12.78 -0.96
C GLY A 82 -0.02 -12.66 -1.54
N ASN A 83 0.41 -13.68 -2.31
CA ASN A 83 1.78 -13.86 -2.78
C ASN A 83 2.00 -13.44 -4.25
N TYR A 84 1.06 -12.67 -4.81
CA TYR A 84 1.11 -12.19 -6.19
C TYR A 84 0.87 -10.67 -6.23
N ASN A 85 1.60 -10.00 -7.11
CA ASN A 85 1.40 -8.60 -7.43
C ASN A 85 0.86 -8.46 -8.86
N ILE A 86 0.46 -7.24 -9.25
CA ILE A 86 -0.24 -6.92 -10.49
C ILE A 86 0.51 -5.77 -11.16
N ARG A 87 0.65 -5.78 -12.50
CA ARG A 87 1.22 -4.62 -13.20
C ARG A 87 0.26 -3.45 -13.11
N SER A 88 0.74 -2.28 -12.70
CA SER A 88 -0.10 -1.11 -12.47
C SER A 88 -0.69 -0.54 -13.76
N ALA A 89 0.05 -0.51 -14.86
CA ALA A 89 -0.47 -0.06 -16.16
C ALA A 89 -1.25 -1.18 -16.87
N PHE A 90 -2.39 -0.83 -17.47
CA PHE A 90 -3.22 -1.76 -18.22
C PHE A 90 -3.83 -1.11 -19.48
N THR A 91 -4.40 -1.97 -20.32
CA THR A 91 -5.14 -1.56 -21.52
C THR A 91 -6.44 -2.36 -21.58
N ILE A 92 -7.56 -1.70 -21.93
CA ILE A 92 -8.86 -2.32 -22.17
C ILE A 92 -9.19 -2.16 -23.66
N GLU A 93 -9.49 -3.25 -24.34
CA GLU A 93 -9.99 -3.22 -25.71
C GLU A 93 -11.49 -2.87 -25.71
N THR A 94 -11.86 -1.83 -26.45
CA THR A 94 -13.26 -1.42 -26.62
C THR A 94 -13.64 -1.42 -28.10
N GLY A 95 -14.94 -1.37 -28.41
CA GLY A 95 -15.41 -1.21 -29.79
C GLY A 95 -14.93 0.08 -30.48
N GLN A 96 -14.35 1.03 -29.74
CA GLN A 96 -13.77 2.29 -30.23
C GLN A 96 -12.23 2.26 -30.28
N GLY A 97 -11.61 1.15 -29.90
CA GLY A 97 -10.16 0.95 -29.80
C GLY A 97 -9.68 0.68 -28.38
N ALA A 98 -8.36 0.53 -28.25
CA ALA A 98 -7.68 0.28 -26.99
C ALA A 98 -7.60 1.55 -26.13
N ILE A 99 -7.95 1.43 -24.85
CA ILE A 99 -7.85 2.52 -23.89
C ILE A 99 -6.88 2.13 -22.77
N ALA A 100 -5.86 2.95 -22.54
CA ALA A 100 -4.90 2.76 -21.45
C ALA A 100 -5.48 3.24 -20.12
N GLY A 101 -5.11 2.59 -19.03
CA GLY A 101 -5.43 2.98 -17.67
C GLY A 101 -4.38 2.55 -16.66
N LYS A 102 -4.56 2.95 -15.40
CA LYS A 102 -3.61 2.68 -14.31
C LYS A 102 -4.33 2.26 -13.03
N PHE A 103 -3.85 1.18 -12.42
CA PHE A 103 -4.18 0.81 -11.05
C PHE A 103 -3.34 1.60 -10.06
N TYR A 104 -3.99 2.06 -8.99
CA TYR A 104 -3.33 2.28 -7.72
C TYR A 104 -3.35 0.97 -6.93
N ILE A 105 -2.18 0.41 -6.61
CA ILE A 105 -2.07 -0.90 -5.96
C ILE A 105 -1.56 -0.72 -4.54
N PHE A 106 -2.44 -1.02 -3.59
CA PHE A 106 -2.10 -1.12 -2.18
C PHE A 106 -1.88 -2.58 -1.79
N HIS A 107 -0.63 -3.00 -1.70
CA HIS A 107 -0.28 -4.40 -1.42
C HIS A 107 -0.13 -4.68 0.07
N GLN A 108 -1.25 -4.97 0.75
CA GLN A 108 -1.33 -5.12 2.20
C GLN A 108 -0.39 -6.19 2.77
N THR A 109 -0.22 -7.34 2.10
CA THR A 109 0.68 -8.41 2.60
C THR A 109 2.15 -7.99 2.59
N LEU A 110 2.57 -7.17 1.61
CA LEU A 110 3.95 -6.68 1.54
C LEU A 110 4.17 -5.58 2.58
N MET A 111 3.20 -4.68 2.69
CA MET A 111 3.25 -3.61 3.68
C MET A 111 3.31 -4.17 5.10
N SER A 112 2.48 -5.16 5.43
CA SER A 112 2.47 -5.79 6.75
C SER A 112 3.84 -6.37 7.12
N LYS A 113 4.47 -7.14 6.21
CA LYS A 113 5.81 -7.70 6.42
C LYS A 113 6.87 -6.61 6.61
N LEU A 114 6.82 -5.57 5.78
CA LEU A 114 7.74 -4.45 5.83
C LEU A 114 7.61 -3.66 7.15
N LEU A 115 6.38 -3.33 7.56
CA LEU A 115 6.12 -2.60 8.78
C LEU A 115 6.46 -3.40 10.02
N TYR A 116 6.26 -4.72 10.01
CA TYR A 116 6.69 -5.57 11.11
C TYR A 116 8.22 -5.50 11.29
N LYS A 117 8.97 -5.59 10.20
CA LYS A 117 10.44 -5.44 10.24
C LYS A 117 10.86 -4.05 10.72
N ILE A 118 10.20 -2.99 10.24
CA ILE A 118 10.49 -1.63 10.68
C ILE A 118 10.19 -1.45 12.16
N ALA A 119 9.06 -1.95 12.65
CA ALA A 119 8.68 -1.85 14.05
C ALA A 119 9.70 -2.56 14.95
N GLN A 120 10.13 -3.75 14.56
CA GLN A 120 11.20 -4.48 15.24
C GLN A 120 12.47 -3.63 15.35
N GLU A 121 12.98 -3.11 14.23
CA GLU A 121 14.20 -2.30 14.19
C GLU A 121 14.08 -1.03 15.04
N LEU A 122 12.93 -0.34 15.00
CA LEU A 122 12.69 0.87 15.79
C LEU A 122 12.69 0.60 17.31
N VAL A 123 12.17 -0.55 17.74
CA VAL A 123 12.16 -0.95 19.14
C VAL A 123 13.55 -1.40 19.60
N GLU A 124 14.22 -2.28 18.82
CA GLU A 124 15.56 -2.78 19.13
C GLU A 124 16.58 -1.64 19.25
N GLU A 125 16.49 -0.68 18.33
CA GLU A 125 17.33 0.51 18.33
C GLU A 125 16.85 1.59 19.30
N LYS A 126 15.73 1.42 20.02
CA LYS A 126 15.19 2.45 20.91
C LYS A 126 14.99 3.79 20.19
N ALA A 127 14.57 3.73 18.92
CA ALA A 127 14.19 4.91 18.13
C ALA A 127 12.82 5.44 18.52
N VAL A 128 12.06 4.67 19.31
CA VAL A 128 10.84 5.06 19.99
C VAL A 128 10.89 4.63 21.46
N LYS A 129 10.07 5.24 22.30
CA LYS A 129 9.87 4.84 23.70
C LYS A 129 8.39 4.58 23.96
N LEU A 130 8.06 3.30 23.95
CA LEU A 130 6.70 2.81 24.17
C LEU A 130 6.33 2.79 25.67
N PHE A 131 5.04 2.60 25.95
CA PHE A 131 4.56 2.39 27.30
C PHE A 131 5.07 1.06 27.89
N PRO A 132 5.16 0.92 29.22
CA PRO A 132 5.54 -0.34 29.86
C PRO A 132 4.63 -1.49 29.41
N GLY A 133 5.24 -2.59 28.95
CA GLY A 133 4.52 -3.77 28.47
C GLY A 133 4.15 -3.75 26.99
N CYS A 134 4.38 -2.63 26.29
CA CYS A 134 4.26 -2.56 24.83
C CYS A 134 5.59 -2.94 24.16
N ASP A 135 5.50 -3.56 22.99
CA ASP A 135 6.64 -4.06 22.23
C ASP A 135 6.48 -3.79 20.72
N GLN A 136 7.23 -4.53 19.91
CA GLN A 136 7.19 -4.46 18.45
C GLN A 136 5.81 -4.75 17.85
N GLU A 137 4.99 -5.61 18.47
CA GLU A 137 3.67 -5.96 17.96
C GLU A 137 2.71 -4.78 18.12
N TYR A 138 2.75 -4.13 19.29
CA TYR A 138 2.03 -2.88 19.51
C TYR A 138 2.43 -1.81 18.50
N LEU A 139 3.74 -1.59 18.31
CA LEU A 139 4.22 -0.58 17.37
C LEU A 139 3.82 -0.90 15.93
N TYR A 140 3.89 -2.16 15.52
CA TYR A 140 3.44 -2.61 14.21
C TYR A 140 1.97 -2.27 13.96
N GLU A 141 1.07 -2.61 14.90
CA GLU A 141 -0.37 -2.39 14.75
C GLU A 141 -0.69 -0.89 14.60
N VAL A 142 -0.09 -0.02 15.44
CA VAL A 142 -0.33 1.42 15.35
C VAL A 142 0.22 2.01 14.05
N LEU A 143 1.41 1.59 13.60
CA LEU A 143 1.97 2.05 12.32
C LEU A 143 1.13 1.59 11.13
N PHE A 144 0.67 0.34 11.17
CA PHE A 144 -0.18 -0.22 10.12
C PHE A 144 -1.49 0.56 10.01
N SER A 145 -2.16 0.83 11.14
CA SER A 145 -3.37 1.64 11.19
C SER A 145 -3.12 3.06 10.65
N SER A 146 -2.07 3.75 11.14
CA SER A 146 -1.79 5.13 10.72
C SER A 146 -1.49 5.25 9.22
N ILE A 147 -0.81 4.26 8.62
CA ILE A 147 -0.53 4.26 7.18
C ILE A 147 -1.81 3.97 6.38
N GLU A 148 -2.62 3.01 6.81
CA GLU A 148 -3.89 2.69 6.14
C GLU A 148 -4.84 3.89 6.18
N ASP A 149 -4.95 4.58 7.30
CA ASP A 149 -5.77 5.79 7.44
C ASP A 149 -5.27 6.93 6.53
N ASN A 150 -3.96 7.22 6.56
CA ASN A 150 -3.36 8.24 5.71
C ASN A 150 -3.56 7.93 4.22
N LEU A 151 -3.49 6.65 3.84
CA LEU A 151 -3.74 6.21 2.48
C LEU A 151 -5.19 6.46 2.08
N TYR A 152 -6.17 6.01 2.88
CA TYR A 152 -7.57 6.21 2.57
C TYR A 152 -7.95 7.69 2.53
N GLU A 153 -7.39 8.51 3.42
CA GLU A 153 -7.57 9.96 3.35
C GLU A 153 -6.99 10.55 2.06
N SER A 154 -5.82 10.09 1.64
CA SER A 154 -5.17 10.55 0.40
C SER A 154 -6.01 10.17 -0.82
N ILE A 155 -6.51 8.94 -0.88
CA ILE A 155 -7.41 8.48 -1.95
C ILE A 155 -8.72 9.27 -1.95
N LYS A 156 -9.32 9.54 -0.79
CA LYS A 156 -10.55 10.37 -0.71
C LYS A 156 -10.36 11.79 -1.26
N LYS A 157 -9.15 12.35 -1.13
CA LYS A 157 -8.82 13.69 -1.62
C LYS A 157 -8.66 13.75 -3.14
N THR A 158 -8.48 12.63 -3.85
CA THR A 158 -8.29 12.63 -5.31
C THR A 158 -9.57 12.80 -6.12
N GLY A 159 -10.73 12.45 -5.53
CA GLY A 159 -12.04 12.77 -6.07
C GLY A 159 -12.66 11.76 -7.06
N LYS A 160 -13.98 11.59 -6.86
CA LYS A 160 -15.09 11.00 -7.66
C LYS A 160 -14.98 9.57 -8.18
N ASP A 161 -15.77 8.73 -7.53
CA ASP A 161 -16.34 7.46 -8.01
C ASP A 161 -15.28 6.49 -8.56
N ILE A 162 -14.06 6.55 -8.02
CA ILE A 162 -13.00 5.63 -8.43
C ILE A 162 -13.34 4.25 -7.86
N PRO A 163 -13.52 3.23 -8.71
CA PRO A 163 -13.91 1.91 -8.25
C PRO A 163 -12.79 1.29 -7.41
N PHE A 164 -13.18 0.71 -6.29
CA PHE A 164 -12.27 0.11 -5.33
C PHE A 164 -12.56 -1.38 -5.18
N TYR A 165 -11.52 -2.20 -5.35
CA TYR A 165 -11.62 -3.65 -5.26
C TYR A 165 -10.60 -4.24 -4.28
N LEU A 166 -11.02 -5.29 -3.58
CA LEU A 166 -10.16 -6.16 -2.81
C LEU A 166 -9.85 -7.42 -3.62
N VAL A 167 -8.56 -7.66 -3.86
CA VAL A 167 -8.03 -8.84 -4.54
C VAL A 167 -7.37 -9.76 -3.53
N LYS A 168 -7.87 -10.99 -3.42
CA LYS A 168 -7.30 -12.03 -2.54
C LYS A 168 -6.69 -13.14 -3.39
N PHE A 169 -5.37 -13.17 -3.49
CA PHE A 169 -4.62 -14.25 -4.12
C PHE A 169 -4.45 -15.45 -3.18
N LYS A 170 -4.50 -16.63 -3.77
CA LYS A 170 -4.04 -17.90 -3.21
C LYS A 170 -2.60 -18.18 -3.66
N ASP A 171 -1.99 -19.20 -3.07
CA ASP A 171 -0.60 -19.58 -3.36
C ASP A 171 -0.37 -20.11 -4.79
N ASP A 172 -1.42 -20.62 -5.44
CA ASP A 172 -1.41 -21.09 -6.83
C ASP A 172 -1.65 -19.97 -7.86
N GLY A 173 -1.81 -18.73 -7.39
CA GLY A 173 -2.10 -17.57 -8.24
C GLY A 173 -3.56 -17.44 -8.66
N ASN A 174 -4.45 -18.32 -8.19
CA ASN A 174 -5.89 -18.08 -8.28
C ASN A 174 -6.27 -16.93 -7.36
N PHE A 175 -7.34 -16.21 -7.69
CA PHE A 175 -7.76 -15.05 -6.92
C PHE A 175 -9.28 -14.88 -6.85
N LYS A 176 -9.70 -14.04 -5.90
CA LYS A 176 -11.08 -13.55 -5.80
C LYS A 176 -11.05 -12.02 -5.80
N VAL A 177 -11.91 -11.41 -6.60
CA VAL A 177 -12.17 -9.96 -6.59
C VAL A 177 -13.47 -9.67 -5.84
N VAL A 178 -13.42 -8.73 -4.91
CA VAL A 178 -14.56 -8.25 -4.13
C VAL A 178 -14.69 -6.74 -4.34
N GLU A 179 -15.87 -6.28 -4.75
CA GLU A 179 -16.19 -4.86 -4.83
C GLU A 179 -16.26 -4.26 -3.42
N MET A 180 -15.52 -3.17 -3.21
CA MET A 180 -15.48 -2.43 -1.95
C MET A 180 -16.27 -1.11 -2.03
N GLY A 181 -16.77 -0.77 -3.22
CA GLY A 181 -17.48 0.48 -3.52
C GLY A 181 -16.65 1.41 -4.39
N SER A 182 -16.86 2.71 -4.21
CA SER A 182 -16.09 3.76 -4.86
C SER A 182 -15.69 4.83 -3.84
N VAL A 183 -14.62 5.58 -4.16
CA VAL A 183 -14.10 6.68 -3.32
C VAL A 183 -14.31 8.03 -3.97
#